data_AF-A0A9D3ABV9-F1
#
_entry.id   AF-A0A9D3ABV9-F1
#
_cell.length_a   1.000
_cell.length_b   1.000
_cell.length_c   1.000
_cell.angle_alpha   90.00
_cell.angle_beta   90.00
_cell.angle_gamma   90.00
#
_symmetry.space_group_name_H-M   'P 1'
#
loop_
_entity.id
_entity.type
_entity.pdbx_description
1 polymer ?
#
loop_
_entity_poly.entity_id
_entity_poly.type
_entity_poly.pdbx_seq_one_letter_code
_entity_poly.pdbx_strand_id
1 'polypeptide(L)' 'MSAQFSNLALFEAEVSAALLRSAQLARQDAIKTNTGIIVERNGKVVRVSAAELQHEALTSKQSAE' A
#
# COMPACT_ATOMS: atom_id res chain seq x y z
N MET A 1 -22.33 2.21 28.26
CA MET A 1 -20.94 2.52 27.88
C MET A 1 -20.49 1.69 26.66
N SER A 2 -21.34 1.53 25.65
CA SER A 2 -21.12 0.59 24.53
C SER A 2 -20.93 1.27 23.18
N ALA A 3 -21.39 2.52 23.01
CA ALA A 3 -21.30 3.24 21.73
C ALA A 3 -19.92 3.88 21.45
N GLN A 4 -19.11 4.16 22.48
CA GLN A 4 -17.80 4.81 22.32
C GLN A 4 -16.72 3.88 21.72
N PHE A 5 -16.77 2.58 22.02
CA PHE A 5 -15.80 1.60 21.48
C PHE A 5 -16.02 1.30 19.99
N SER A 6 -17.27 1.36 19.52
CA SER A 6 -17.62 1.13 18.12
C SER A 6 -17.06 2.21 17.19
N ASN A 7 -17.02 3.46 17.64
CA ASN A 7 -16.53 4.57 16.82
C ASN A 7 -15.00 4.57 16.67
N LEU A 8 -14.25 4.10 17.68
CA LEU A 8 -12.79 4.01 17.60
C LEU A 8 -12.34 2.94 16.60
N ALA A 9 -12.95 1.75 16.67
CA ALA A 9 -12.63 0.65 15.76
C ALA A 9 -12.96 0.98 14.29
N LEU A 10 -14.06 1.71 14.05
CA LEU A 10 -14.42 2.17 12.71
C LEU A 10 -13.39 3.17 12.16
N PHE A 11 -12.98 4.13 13.00
CA PHE A 11 -11.97 5.12 12.64
C PHE A 11 -10.61 4.47 12.31
N GLU A 12 -10.15 3.53 13.14
CA GLU A 12 -8.91 2.79 12.89
C GLU A 12 -8.96 2.00 11.57
N ALA A 13 -10.11 1.39 11.25
CA ALA A 13 -10.32 0.68 10.00
C ALA A 13 -10.28 1.63 8.79
N GLU A 14 -10.93 2.78 8.88
CA GLU A 14 -10.94 3.79 7.80
C GLU A 14 -9.57 4.39 7.56
N VAL A 15 -8.82 4.72 8.62
CA VAL A 15 -7.44 5.23 8.51
C VAL A 15 -6.53 4.19 7.87
N SER A 16 -6.65 2.92 8.27
CA SER A 16 -5.89 1.82 7.68
C SER A 16 -6.21 1.65 6.19
N ALA A 17 -7.49 1.72 5.82
CA ALA A 17 -7.92 1.66 4.42
C ALA A 17 -7.41 2.85 3.60
N ALA A 18 -7.40 4.06 4.18
CA ALA A 18 -6.84 5.24 3.53
C ALA A 18 -5.34 5.08 3.28
N LEU A 19 -4.57 4.64 4.29
CA LEU A 19 -3.13 4.39 4.14
C LEU A 19 -2.82 3.36 3.04
N LEU A 20 -3.56 2.25 3.01
CA LEU A 20 -3.37 1.22 2.00
C LEU A 20 -3.62 1.76 0.59
N ARG A 21 -4.68 2.55 0.41
CA ARG A 21 -4.98 3.20 -0.87
C ARG A 21 -3.89 4.20 -1.27
N SER A 22 -3.43 5.04 -0.34
CA SER A 22 -2.34 5.99 -0.60
C SER A 22 -1.06 5.28 -1.02
N ALA A 23 -0.69 4.18 -0.36
CA ALA A 23 0.46 3.38 -0.73
C ALA A 23 0.30 2.75 -2.13
N GLN A 24 -0.91 2.31 -2.48
CA GLN A 24 -1.20 1.78 -3.81
C GLN A 24 -1.10 2.86 -4.90
N LEU A 25 -1.62 4.06 -4.65
CA LEU A 25 -1.50 5.19 -5.57
C LEU A 25 -0.04 5.60 -5.78
N ALA A 26 0.75 5.68 -4.71
CA ALA A 26 2.19 5.98 -4.79
C ALA A 26 2.94 4.97 -5.68
N ARG A 27 2.63 3.67 -5.57
CA ARG A 27 3.19 2.64 -6.47
C ARG A 27 2.78 2.86 -7.93
N GLN A 28 1.50 3.16 -8.18
CA GLN A 28 1.02 3.43 -9.53
C GLN A 28 1.69 4.66 -10.14
N ASP A 29 1.86 5.73 -9.37
CA ASP A 29 2.49 6.95 -9.86
C ASP A 29 3.99 6.76 -10.11
N ALA A 30 4.67 5.96 -9.28
CA ALA A 30 6.06 5.56 -9.53
C ALA A 30 6.19 4.78 -10.85
N ILE A 31 5.29 3.83 -11.11
CA ILE A 31 5.23 3.10 -12.37
C ILE A 31 5.01 4.04 -13.56
N LYS A 32 4.01 4.94 -13.47
CA LYS A 32 3.67 5.88 -14.56
C LYS A 32 4.81 6.84 -14.89
N THR A 33 5.54 7.29 -13.87
CA THR A 33 6.65 8.25 -14.03
C THR A 33 8.00 7.58 -14.25
N ASN A 34 8.04 6.24 -14.32
CA ASN A 34 9.26 5.44 -14.39
C ASN A 34 10.26 5.80 -13.28
N THR A 35 9.75 6.04 -12.07
CA THR A 35 10.55 6.33 -10.87
C THR A 35 10.49 5.16 -9.88
N GLY A 36 11.48 5.10 -8.98
CA GLY A 36 11.48 4.13 -7.89
C GLY A 36 10.92 4.73 -6.61
N ILE A 37 10.46 3.86 -5.71
CA ILE A 37 10.08 4.25 -4.33
C ILE A 37 11.10 3.70 -3.33
N ILE A 38 11.21 4.36 -2.19
CA ILE A 38 11.97 3.87 -1.04
C ILE A 38 10.96 3.42 0.01
N VAL A 39 11.11 2.18 0.48
CA VAL A 39 10.23 1.59 1.51
C VAL A 39 11.06 0.89 2.56
N GLU A 40 10.49 0.73 3.74
CA GLU A 40 11.05 -0.15 4.77
C GLU A 40 10.48 -1.56 4.60
N ARG A 41 11.34 -2.58 4.50
CA ARG A 41 10.97 -4.00 4.55
C ARG A 41 11.83 -4.67 5.62
N ASN A 42 11.18 -5.27 6.62
CA ASN A 42 11.86 -6.00 7.71
C ASN A 42 12.95 -5.18 8.41
N GLY A 43 12.67 -3.91 8.75
CA GLY A 43 13.64 -3.03 9.40
C GLY A 43 14.72 -2.46 8.48
N LYS A 44 14.67 -2.75 7.16
CA LYS A 44 15.66 -2.30 6.18
C LYS A 44 15.03 -1.37 5.16
N VAL A 45 15.71 -0.25 4.92
CA VAL A 45 15.37 0.66 3.83
C VAL A 45 15.80 0.04 2.51
N VAL A 46 14.84 -0.18 1.61
CA VAL A 46 15.06 -0.77 0.29
C VAL A 46 14.47 0.13 -0.79
N ARG A 47 15.17 0.22 -1.91
CA ARG A 47 14.64 0.85 -3.12
C ARG A 47 13.93 -0.21 -3.95
N VAL A 48 12.73 0.11 -4.42
CA VAL A 48 11.98 -0.71 -5.37
C VAL A 48 11.84 0.08 -6.67
N SER A 49 12.32 -0.47 -7.77
CA SER A 49 12.26 0.16 -9.09
C SER A 49 10.86 0.10 -9.71
N ALA A 50 10.58 0.95 -10.69
CA ALA A 50 9.34 0.89 -11.45
C ALA A 50 9.10 -0.48 -12.10
N ALA A 51 10.16 -1.13 -12.60
CA ALA A 51 10.07 -2.47 -13.21
C ALA A 51 9.70 -3.55 -12.18
N GLU A 52 10.28 -3.51 -10.99
CA GLU A 52 9.92 -4.42 -9.90
C GLU A 52 8.47 -4.21 -9.45
N LEU A 53 8.03 -2.95 -9.33
CA LEU A 53 6.64 -2.62 -8.99
C LEU A 53 5.64 -3.12 -10.04
N GLN A 54 5.99 -3.05 -11.34
CA GLN A 54 5.16 -3.63 -12.40
C GLN A 54 5.07 -5.15 -12.27
N HIS A 55 6.18 -5.82 -12.00
CA HIS A 55 6.19 -7.27 -11.80
C HIS A 55 5.32 -7.67 -10.60
N GLU A 56 5.45 -6.99 -9.46
CA GLU A 56 4.60 -7.20 -8.27
C GLU A 56 3.10 -6.98 -8.58
N ALA A 57 2.77 -5.99 -9.41
CA ALA A 57 1.39 -5.72 -9.83
C ALA A 57 0.81 -6.81 -10.77
N LEU A 58 1.65 -7.44 -11.57
CA LEU A 58 1.25 -8.55 -12.45
C LEU A 58 1.07 -9.85 -11.64
N THR A 59 1.99 -10.16 -10.72
CA THR A 59 1.91 -11.37 -9.89
C THR A 59 0.74 -11.32 -8.91
N SER A 60 0.43 -10.14 -8.35
CA SER A 60 -0.70 -9.97 -7.43
C SER A 60 -2.07 -10.07 -8.10
N LYS A 61 -2.18 -9.74 -9.39
CA LYS A 61 -3.41 -9.95 -10.17
C LYS A 61 -3.67 -11.42 -10.48
N GLN A 62 -2.62 -12.21 -10.74
CA GLN A 62 -2.74 -13.65 -11.03
C GLN A 62 -3.15 -14.51 -9.83
N SER A 63 -3.07 -14.01 -8.60
CA SER A 63 -3.49 -14.74 -7.39
C SER A 63 -4.94 -14.43 -6.96
N ALA A 64 -5.62 -13.55 -7.71
CA ALA A 64 -6.98 -13.07 -7.41
C ALA A 64 -8.03 -13.53 -8.45
N GLU A 65 -7.63 -14.40 -9.40
CA GLU A 65 -8.49 -15.14 -10.34
C GLU A 65 -8.45 -16.64 -10.00
#